data_AF-A0A0B4RBA7-F1
#
_entry.id   AF-A0A0B4RBA7-F1
#
_cell.length_a   1.000
_cell.length_b   1.000
_cell.length_c   1.000
_cell.angle_alpha   90.00
_cell.angle_beta   90.00
_cell.angle_gamma   90.00
#
_symmetry.space_group_name_H-M   'P 1'
#
loop_
_entity.id
_entity.type
_entity.pdbx_description
1 polymer ?
#
loop_
_entity_poly.entity_id
_entity_poly.type
_entity_poly.pdbx_seq_one_letter_code
_entity_poly.pdbx_strand_id
1 'polypeptide(L)'
;MKKIVIACLSSLLFIGIIVGAASLYYEHKENKMAAFNYAKEFVVTEYSESTNLSRGGTKYDFGRGNYFVIVQNKQQRKYYLEVKLSGDGSLVSIEDNTNNLIETSQ
;
A
#
# COMPACT_ATOMS: atom_id res chain seq x y z
N MET A 1 -5.25 41.11 24.76
CA MET A 1 -3.96 40.40 24.66
C MET A 1 -4.11 38.88 24.82
N LYS A 2 -4.60 38.34 25.95
CA LYS A 2 -4.76 36.88 26.15
C LYS A 2 -5.54 36.16 25.04
N LYS A 3 -6.64 36.74 24.54
CA LYS A 3 -7.45 36.18 23.45
C LYS A 3 -6.72 36.08 22.09
N ILE A 4 -5.83 37.04 21.80
CA ILE A 4 -5.03 37.05 20.55
C ILE A 4 -3.94 35.99 20.63
N VAL A 5 -3.28 35.87 21.79
CA VAL A 5 -2.26 34.84 22.02
C VAL A 5 -2.85 33.43 21.90
N ILE A 6 -4.04 33.20 22.47
CA ILE A 6 -4.77 31.92 22.36
C ILE A 6 -5.15 31.60 20.90
N ALA A 7 -5.61 32.60 20.13
CA ALA A 7 -5.95 32.42 18.72
C ALA A 7 -4.73 32.10 17.84
N CYS A 8 -3.57 32.71 18.13
CA CYS A 8 -2.32 32.38 17.44
C CYS A 8 -1.84 30.95 17.77
N LEU A 9 -1.89 30.56 19.04
CA LEU A 9 -1.52 29.21 19.48
C LEU A 9 -2.44 28.13 18.88
N SER A 10 -3.74 28.37 18.84
CA SER A 10 -4.67 27.42 18.21
C SER A 10 -4.43 27.30 16.71
N SER A 11 -4.17 28.40 16.01
CA SER A 11 -3.84 28.38 14.58
C SER A 11 -2.57 27.57 14.28
N LEU A 12 -1.51 27.72 15.08
CA LEU A 12 -0.28 26.94 14.95
C LEU A 12 -0.52 25.44 15.17
N LEU A 13 -1.35 25.08 16.15
CA LEU A 13 -1.73 23.69 16.40
C LEU A 13 -2.47 23.09 15.19
N PHE A 14 -3.42 23.82 14.61
CA PHE A 14 -4.15 23.37 13.42
C PHE A 14 -3.22 23.17 12.21
N ILE A 15 -2.26 24.09 11.98
CA ILE A 15 -1.28 23.93 10.91
C ILE A 15 -0.44 22.67 11.13
N GLY A 16 0.02 22.43 12.37
CA GLY A 16 0.78 21.23 12.71
C GLY A 16 0.00 19.93 12.42
N ILE A 17 -1.28 19.89 12.76
CA ILE A 17 -2.16 18.74 12.48
C ILE A 17 -2.31 18.52 10.98
N ILE A 18 -2.53 19.59 10.19
CA ILE A 18 -2.69 19.51 8.74
C ILE A 18 -1.41 18.97 8.08
N VAL A 19 -0.25 19.49 8.47
CA VAL A 19 1.04 19.05 7.91
C VAL A 19 1.33 17.61 8.29
N GLY A 20 1.10 17.22 9.54
CA GLY A 20 1.29 15.83 9.99
C GLY A 20 0.39 14.84 9.24
N ALA A 21 -0.90 15.18 9.09
CA ALA A 21 -1.84 14.37 8.32
C ALA A 21 -1.45 14.26 6.84
N ALA A 22 -0.99 15.35 6.23
CA ALA A 22 -0.51 15.34 4.85
C ALA A 22 0.72 14.42 4.71
N SER A 23 1.70 14.52 5.60
CA SER A 23 2.90 13.68 5.59
C SER A 23 2.54 12.18 5.63
N LEU A 24 1.70 11.78 6.58
CA LEU A 24 1.25 10.39 6.71
C LEU A 24 0.48 9.90 5.47
N TYR A 25 -0.31 10.78 4.85
CA TYR A 25 -1.03 10.45 3.62
C TYR A 25 -0.07 10.20 2.43
N TYR A 26 0.97 11.03 2.28
CA TYR A 26 1.97 10.84 1.23
C TYR A 26 2.76 9.56 1.44
N GLU A 27 3.24 9.31 2.64
CA GLU A 27 3.97 8.08 3.01
C GLU A 27 3.12 6.84 2.71
N HIS A 28 1.84 6.84 3.09
CA HIS A 28 0.95 5.73 2.80
C HIS A 28 0.74 5.50 1.30
N LYS A 29 0.68 6.58 0.51
CA LYS A 29 0.55 6.50 -0.95
C LYS A 29 1.81 5.93 -1.60
N GLU A 30 2.99 6.31 -1.12
CA GLU A 30 4.28 5.80 -1.58
C GLU A 30 4.44 4.32 -1.24
N ASN A 31 4.14 3.92 -0.01
CA ASN A 31 4.19 2.52 0.41
C ASN A 31 3.19 1.65 -0.37
N LYS A 32 2.00 2.19 -0.67
CA LYS A 32 1.04 1.52 -1.56
C LYS A 32 1.56 1.40 -3.00
N MET A 33 2.41 2.31 -3.46
CA MET A 33 3.09 2.19 -4.75
C MET A 33 4.20 1.15 -4.73
N ALA A 34 5.07 1.20 -3.72
CA ALA A 34 6.15 0.25 -3.51
C ALA A 34 5.62 -1.19 -3.41
N ALA A 35 4.59 -1.43 -2.59
CA ALA A 35 3.97 -2.75 -2.44
C ALA A 35 3.51 -3.35 -3.77
N PHE A 36 2.89 -2.53 -4.62
CA PHE A 36 2.48 -2.97 -5.95
C PHE A 36 3.67 -3.26 -6.87
N ASN A 37 4.72 -2.46 -6.82
CA ASN A 37 5.90 -2.68 -7.66
C ASN A 37 6.62 -3.98 -7.27
N TYR A 38 6.78 -4.24 -5.98
CA TYR A 38 7.33 -5.51 -5.48
C TYR A 38 6.46 -6.71 -5.88
N ALA A 39 5.14 -6.60 -5.69
CA ALA A 39 4.20 -7.62 -6.15
C ALA A 39 4.28 -7.86 -7.66
N LYS A 40 4.39 -6.79 -8.46
CA LYS A 40 4.50 -6.87 -9.91
C LYS A 40 5.78 -7.60 -10.32
N GLU A 41 6.92 -7.25 -9.72
CA GLU A 41 8.21 -7.90 -9.99
C GLU A 41 8.17 -9.38 -9.61
N PHE A 42 7.58 -9.70 -8.46
CA PHE A 42 7.35 -11.09 -8.04
C PHE A 42 6.56 -11.89 -9.08
N VAL A 43 5.44 -11.35 -9.58
CA VAL A 43 4.62 -12.05 -10.59
C VAL A 43 5.38 -12.26 -11.90
N VAL A 44 6.17 -11.28 -12.34
CA VAL A 44 7.00 -11.43 -13.55
C VAL A 44 7.99 -12.58 -13.37
N THR A 45 8.66 -12.67 -12.23
CA THR A 45 9.68 -13.69 -11.97
C THR A 45 9.05 -15.07 -11.72
N GLU A 46 8.10 -15.17 -10.80
CA GLU A 46 7.56 -16.45 -10.32
C GLU A 46 6.63 -17.11 -11.35
N TYR A 47 5.82 -16.30 -12.05
CA TYR A 47 4.84 -16.81 -13.02
C TYR A 47 5.30 -16.67 -14.47
N SER A 48 6.52 -16.18 -14.72
CA SER A 48 7.04 -15.88 -16.07
C SER A 48 6.09 -14.98 -16.88
N GLU A 49 5.40 -14.06 -16.20
CA GLU A 49 4.47 -13.13 -16.82
C GLU A 49 5.22 -12.00 -17.56
N SER A 50 4.55 -11.41 -18.55
CA SER A 50 5.10 -10.21 -19.20
C SER A 50 5.10 -9.02 -18.22
N THR A 51 5.97 -8.03 -18.42
CA THR A 51 5.99 -6.80 -17.60
C THR A 51 4.75 -5.92 -17.75
N ASN A 52 3.86 -6.23 -18.71
CA ASN A 52 2.62 -5.52 -18.97
C ASN A 52 1.50 -5.98 -18.01
N LEU A 53 1.74 -5.71 -16.73
CA LEU A 53 0.81 -5.99 -15.63
C LEU A 53 0.22 -4.68 -15.11
N SER A 54 -1.07 -4.72 -14.82
CA SER A 54 -1.85 -3.63 -14.26
C SER A 54 -2.18 -3.87 -12.79
N ARG A 55 -2.53 -2.79 -12.09
CA ARG A 55 -2.98 -2.85 -10.70
C ARG A 55 -4.47 -3.16 -10.66
N GLY A 56 -4.82 -4.38 -10.26
CA GLY A 56 -6.21 -4.78 -9.99
C GLY A 56 -6.73 -4.26 -8.65
N GLY A 57 -5.84 -3.93 -7.71
CA GLY A 57 -6.18 -3.35 -6.42
C GLY A 57 -4.99 -3.34 -5.47
N THR A 58 -5.00 -2.43 -4.50
CA THR A 58 -4.05 -2.46 -3.38
C THR A 58 -4.74 -1.93 -2.12
N LYS A 59 -4.77 -2.72 -1.06
CA LYS A 59 -5.41 -2.39 0.22
C LYS A 59 -4.45 -2.69 1.35
N TYR A 60 -4.36 -1.79 2.32
CA TYR A 60 -3.60 -2.03 3.53
C TYR A 60 -4.48 -2.73 4.57
N ASP A 61 -3.96 -3.79 5.18
CA ASP A 61 -4.54 -4.47 6.33
C ASP A 61 -3.83 -3.99 7.61
N PHE A 62 -4.52 -3.11 8.35
CA PHE A 62 -4.01 -2.55 9.59
C PHE A 62 -3.81 -3.62 10.68
N GLY A 63 -4.55 -4.73 10.64
CA GLY A 63 -4.45 -5.78 11.66
C GLY A 63 -3.18 -6.60 11.53
N ARG A 64 -2.70 -6.82 10.29
CA ARG A 64 -1.51 -7.64 10.00
C ARG A 64 -0.29 -6.83 9.57
N GLY A 65 -0.47 -5.54 9.30
CA GLY A 65 0.62 -4.63 8.91
C GLY A 65 1.18 -4.97 7.52
N ASN A 66 0.32 -5.37 6.59
CA ASN A 66 0.71 -5.74 5.24
C ASN A 66 -0.25 -5.17 4.18
N TYR A 67 0.20 -5.18 2.93
CA TYR A 67 -0.57 -4.75 1.78
C TYR A 67 -1.08 -5.96 1.02
N PHE A 68 -2.40 -6.08 0.91
CA PHE A 68 -3.01 -6.94 -0.10
C PHE A 68 -2.91 -6.28 -1.46
N VAL A 69 -2.26 -6.95 -2.40
CA VAL A 69 -2.05 -6.48 -3.76
C VAL A 69 -2.69 -7.47 -4.73
N ILE A 70 -3.47 -6.93 -5.67
CA ILE A 70 -3.96 -7.67 -6.82
C ILE A 70 -3.21 -7.18 -8.05
N VAL A 71 -2.40 -8.05 -8.64
CA VAL A 71 -1.71 -7.82 -9.90
C VAL A 71 -2.49 -8.53 -11.00
N GLN A 72 -2.67 -7.88 -12.15
CA GLN A 72 -3.51 -8.41 -13.21
C GLN A 72 -2.81 -8.33 -14.58
N ASN A 73 -2.90 -9.40 -15.36
CA ASN A 73 -2.39 -9.41 -16.74
C ASN A 73 -3.48 -8.96 -17.75
N LYS A 74 -3.11 -8.84 -19.03
CA LYS A 74 -4.05 -8.42 -20.09
C LYS A 74 -5.23 -9.39 -20.29
N GLN A 75 -5.00 -10.67 -20.03
CA GLN A 75 -5.98 -11.74 -20.12
C GLN A 75 -6.90 -11.80 -18.88
N GLN A 76 -6.85 -10.80 -18.00
CA GLN A 76 -7.64 -10.72 -16.78
C GLN A 76 -7.30 -11.78 -15.72
N ARG A 77 -6.18 -12.50 -15.85
CA ARG A 77 -5.68 -13.35 -14.78
C ARG A 77 -5.19 -12.49 -13.64
N LYS A 78 -5.62 -12.82 -12.42
CA LYS A 78 -5.32 -12.09 -11.19
C LYS A 78 -4.38 -12.91 -10.32
N TYR A 79 -3.41 -12.22 -9.74
CA TYR A 79 -2.45 -12.72 -8.78
C TYR A 79 -2.69 -12.00 -7.46
N TYR A 80 -2.85 -12.75 -6.38
CA TYR A 80 -3.24 -12.24 -5.08
C TYR A 80 -2.08 -12.38 -4.12
N LEU A 81 -1.46 -11.26 -3.77
CA LEU A 81 -0.23 -11.23 -3.00
C LEU A 81 -0.42 -10.42 -1.73
N GLU A 82 0.20 -10.86 -0.65
CA GLU A 82 0.38 -10.06 0.56
C GLU A 82 1.82 -9.57 0.64
N VAL A 83 2.01 -8.25 0.62
CA VAL A 83 3.34 -7.62 0.63
C VAL A 83 3.54 -6.91 1.95
N LYS A 84 4.57 -7.32 2.68
CA LYS A 84 4.99 -6.67 3.92
C LYS A 84 6.16 -5.74 3.63
N LEU A 85 6.01 -4.48 4.04
CA LEU A 85 7.06 -3.47 3.95
C LEU A 85 7.55 -3.10 5.35
N SER A 86 8.81 -2.68 5.46
CA SER A 86 9.34 -2.02 6.65
C SER A 86 8.91 -0.54 6.69
N GLY A 87 9.20 0.14 7.81
CA GLY A 87 8.81 1.53 8.01
C GLY A 87 9.47 2.53 7.05
N ASP A 88 10.55 2.15 6.38
CA ASP A 88 11.22 2.91 5.32
C ASP A 88 10.72 2.54 3.90
N GLY A 89 9.72 1.67 3.79
CA GLY A 89 9.16 1.21 2.52
C GLY A 89 9.92 0.05 1.87
N SER A 90 11.00 -0.46 2.47
CA SER A 90 11.76 -1.60 1.94
C SER A 90 10.96 -2.90 2.04
N LEU A 91 11.19 -3.83 1.11
CA LEU A 91 10.51 -5.13 1.09
C LEU A 91 10.96 -6.02 2.26
N VAL A 92 10.01 -6.54 3.03
CA VAL A 92 10.26 -7.54 4.08
C VAL A 92 9.89 -8.94 3.61
N SER A 93 8.69 -9.11 3.04
CA SER A 93 8.23 -10.41 2.54
C SER A 93 7.09 -10.26 1.53
N ILE A 94 6.93 -11.30 0.70
CA ILE A 94 5.77 -11.49 -0.18
C ILE A 94 5.21 -12.89 0.09
N GLU A 95 3.91 -12.97 0.35
CA GLU A 95 3.17 -14.22 0.46
C GLU A 95 2.22 -14.34 -0.73
N ASP A 96 2.28 -15.49 -1.42
CA ASP A 96 1.47 -15.76 -2.59
C ASP A 96 0.22 -16.55 -2.25
N ASN A 97 -0.93 -15.90 -2.38
CA ASN A 97 -2.25 -16.45 -2.11
C ASN A 97 -3.06 -16.72 -3.39
N THR A 98 -2.41 -16.70 -4.56
CA THR A 98 -3.08 -16.82 -5.86
C THR A 98 -3.85 -18.14 -5.98
N ASN A 99 -3.27 -19.25 -5.51
CA ASN A 99 -3.89 -20.58 -5.62
C ASN A 99 -4.88 -20.89 -4.48
N ASN A 100 -4.61 -20.38 -3.26
CA ASN A 100 -5.45 -20.63 -2.09
C ASN A 100 -6.89 -20.10 -2.25
N LEU A 101 -7.07 -19.03 -3.05
CA LEU A 101 -8.38 -18.43 -3.30
C LEU A 101 -9.18 -19.12 -4.42
N ILE A 102 -8.54 -19.96 -5.24
CA ILE A 102 -9.20 -20.74 -6.28
C ILE A 102 -9.93 -21.95 -5.67
N GLU A 103 -9.37 -22.54 -4.61
CA GLU A 103 -9.94 -23.72 -3.94
C GLU A 103 -11.15 -23.41 -3.06
N THR A 104 -11.31 -22.19 -2.56
CA THR A 104 -12.45 -21.82 -1.70
C THR A 104 -13.72 -21.46 -2.47
N SER A 105 -13.67 -21.45 -3.81
CA SER A 105 -14.79 -21.08 -4.68
C SER A 105 -15.42 -22.28 -5.42
N GLN A 106 -15.05 -23.51 -5.03
CA GLN A 106 -15.67 -24.76 -5.48
C GLN A 106 -16.52 -25.37 -4.37
#